data_AF-A0A2V6PDF9-F1
#
_entry.id   AF-A0A2V6PDF9-F1
#
_cell.length_a   1.000
_cell.length_b   1.000
_cell.length_c   1.000
_cell.angle_alpha   90.00
_cell.angle_beta   90.00
_cell.angle_gamma   90.00
#
_symmetry.space_group_name_H-M   'P 1'
#
loop_
_entity.id
_entity.type
_entity.pdbx_description
1 polymer ?
#
loop_
_entity_poly.entity_id
_entity_poly.type
_entity_poly.pdbx_seq_one_letter_code
_entity_poly.pdbx_strand_id
1 'polypeptide(L)'
;MRTSATARFVRVSSRKAGLVLRQIRGKPVGEALAILEYTPRTAARLVAKVLRSAIANAEHNHQVRNLDDLRVVEAVANGGPMLKRVQPRAMGRAFFIRHRTSHLVVAVSDEDTGLRERAPRRARGSDAPGNPGARPPARERER
;
A
#
# COMPACT_ATOMS: atom_id res chain seq x y z
N MET A 1 -22.35 0.51 2.67
CA MET A 1 -22.30 -0.96 2.54
C MET A 1 -20.90 -1.42 2.18
N ARG A 2 -20.39 -2.52 2.73
CA ARG A 2 -19.01 -2.98 2.49
C ARG A 2 -18.96 -4.44 2.06
N THR A 3 -18.37 -4.70 0.89
CA THR A 3 -18.15 -6.05 0.35
C THR A 3 -16.67 -6.30 0.19
N SER A 4 -16.20 -7.51 0.51
CA SER A 4 -14.78 -7.84 0.42
C SER A 4 -14.52 -9.09 -0.41
N ALA A 5 -13.36 -9.12 -1.08
CA ALA A 5 -12.81 -10.29 -1.73
C ALA A 5 -11.41 -10.57 -1.17
N THR A 6 -11.11 -11.85 -0.96
CA THR A 6 -9.82 -12.30 -0.44
C THR A 6 -9.22 -13.38 -1.31
N ALA A 7 -7.98 -13.17 -1.78
CA ALA A 7 -7.16 -14.22 -2.38
C ALA A 7 -6.14 -14.74 -1.37
N ARG A 8 -6.17 -16.03 -1.08
CA ARG A 8 -5.29 -16.68 -0.08
C ARG A 8 -4.10 -17.38 -0.72
N PHE A 9 -2.98 -17.43 0.02
CA PHE A 9 -1.74 -18.13 -0.37
C PHE A 9 -1.13 -17.71 -1.70
N VAL A 10 -1.30 -16.43 -2.06
CA VAL A 10 -0.75 -15.87 -3.29
C VAL A 10 0.77 -15.88 -3.21
N ARG A 11 1.44 -16.39 -4.26
CA ARG A 11 2.91 -16.55 -4.32
C ARG A 11 3.65 -15.25 -4.61
N VAL A 12 3.37 -14.22 -3.83
CA VAL A 12 3.98 -12.90 -3.90
C VAL A 12 4.31 -12.42 -2.49
N SER A 13 5.38 -11.64 -2.34
CA SER A 13 5.68 -11.01 -1.06
C SER A 13 4.68 -9.89 -0.78
N SER A 14 4.16 -9.84 0.45
CA SER A 14 3.26 -8.79 0.94
C SER A 14 3.76 -7.37 0.63
N ARG A 15 5.07 -7.12 0.73
CA ARG A 15 5.67 -5.82 0.41
C ARG A 15 5.53 -5.43 -1.07
N LYS A 16 5.69 -6.39 -1.99
CA LYS A 16 5.55 -6.13 -3.44
C LYS A 16 4.10 -5.86 -3.81
N ALA A 17 3.16 -6.65 -3.27
CA ALA A 17 1.73 -6.46 -3.49
C ALA A 17 1.19 -5.18 -2.83
N GLY A 18 1.64 -4.88 -1.60
CA GLY A 18 1.25 -3.69 -0.85
C GLY A 18 1.67 -2.36 -1.49
N LEU A 19 2.66 -2.36 -2.38
CA LEU A 19 2.99 -1.16 -3.17
C LEU A 19 1.91 -0.86 -4.21
N VAL A 20 1.35 -1.89 -4.84
CA VAL A 20 0.25 -1.73 -5.82
C VAL A 20 -1.07 -1.44 -5.10
N LEU A 21 -1.37 -2.16 -4.02
CA LEU A 21 -2.60 -1.94 -3.24
C LEU A 21 -2.69 -0.53 -2.64
N ARG A 22 -1.55 0.11 -2.35
CA ARG A 22 -1.53 1.51 -1.91
C ARG A 22 -1.91 2.51 -2.99
N GLN A 23 -1.67 2.19 -4.27
CA GLN A 23 -2.01 3.10 -5.37
C GLN A 23 -3.53 3.15 -5.61
N ILE A 24 -4.23 2.03 -5.38
CA ILE A 24 -5.67 1.93 -5.64
C ILE A 24 -6.55 2.27 -4.43
N ARG A 25 -5.97 2.39 -3.24
CA ARG A 25 -6.73 2.66 -2.00
C ARG A 25 -7.35 4.05 -2.06
N GLY A 26 -8.67 4.14 -1.80
CA GLY A 26 -9.44 5.39 -1.80
C GLY A 26 -9.86 5.87 -3.18
N LYS A 27 -9.53 5.14 -4.24
CA LYS A 27 -9.90 5.49 -5.63
C LYS A 27 -11.24 4.88 -6.03
N PRO A 28 -11.97 5.50 -6.96
CA PRO A 28 -13.13 4.86 -7.58
C PRO A 28 -12.70 3.61 -8.35
N VAL A 29 -13.60 2.65 -8.47
CA VAL A 29 -13.31 1.35 -9.08
C VAL A 29 -12.83 1.47 -10.53
N GLY A 30 -13.44 2.35 -11.33
CA GLY A 30 -13.02 2.58 -12.72
C GLY A 30 -11.57 3.06 -12.83
N GLU A 31 -11.19 4.06 -12.03
CA GLU A 31 -9.80 4.55 -12.01
C GLU A 31 -8.83 3.48 -11.47
N ALA A 32 -9.23 2.73 -10.46
CA ALA A 32 -8.43 1.64 -9.90
C ALA A 32 -8.14 0.55 -10.95
N LEU A 33 -9.12 0.19 -11.79
CA LEU A 33 -8.92 -0.77 -12.88
C LEU A 33 -7.92 -0.26 -13.92
N ALA A 34 -8.05 1.01 -14.34
CA ALA A 34 -7.12 1.62 -15.28
C ALA A 34 -5.68 1.64 -14.73
N ILE A 35 -5.49 2.03 -13.47
CA ILE A 35 -4.16 2.03 -12.84
C ILE A 35 -3.55 0.63 -12.81
N LEU A 36 -4.35 -0.38 -12.48
CA LEU A 36 -3.88 -1.76 -12.39
C LEU A 36 -3.50 -2.34 -13.75
N GLU A 37 -4.15 -1.91 -14.82
CA GLU A 37 -3.86 -2.34 -16.19
C GLU A 37 -2.51 -1.83 -16.69
N TYR A 38 -2.19 -0.57 -16.44
CA TYR A 38 -0.95 0.06 -16.90
C TYR A 38 0.24 -0.05 -15.92
N THR A 39 0.03 -0.64 -14.73
CA THR A 39 1.11 -0.81 -13.77
C THR A 39 2.05 -1.96 -14.20
N PRO A 40 3.37 -1.73 -14.38
CA PRO A 40 4.31 -2.72 -14.92
C PRO A 40 4.73 -3.81 -13.90
N ARG A 41 3.88 -4.13 -12.92
CA ARG A 41 4.19 -5.10 -11.85
C ARG A 41 3.33 -6.34 -11.98
N THR A 42 3.93 -7.52 -11.84
CA THR A 42 3.21 -8.80 -11.83
C THR A 42 2.10 -8.86 -10.77
N ALA A 43 2.31 -8.19 -9.63
CA ALA A 43 1.31 -8.10 -8.57
C ALA A 43 0.03 -7.37 -9.02
N ALA A 44 0.10 -6.44 -9.99
CA ALA A 44 -1.06 -5.71 -10.48
C ALA A 44 -2.07 -6.63 -11.16
N ARG A 45 -1.59 -7.57 -11.99
CA ARG A 45 -2.44 -8.60 -12.62
C ARG A 45 -3.20 -9.45 -11.59
N LEU A 46 -2.57 -9.77 -10.47
CA LEU A 46 -3.21 -10.55 -9.39
C LEU A 46 -4.23 -9.71 -8.63
N VAL A 47 -3.89 -8.46 -8.30
CA VAL A 47 -4.81 -7.53 -7.62
C VAL A 47 -6.01 -7.20 -8.50
N ALA A 48 -5.84 -7.04 -9.81
CA ALA A 48 -6.93 -6.82 -10.76
C ALA A 48 -7.95 -7.96 -10.73
N LYS A 49 -7.50 -9.22 -10.63
CA LYS A 49 -8.42 -10.36 -10.47
C LYS A 49 -9.21 -10.30 -9.17
N VAL A 50 -8.57 -9.92 -8.06
CA VAL A 50 -9.24 -9.78 -6.75
C VAL A 50 -10.25 -8.63 -6.78
N LEU A 51 -9.90 -7.51 -7.40
CA LEU A 51 -10.79 -6.36 -7.53
C LEU A 51 -12.02 -6.72 -8.39
N ARG A 52 -11.84 -7.39 -9.54
CA ARG A 52 -12.96 -7.89 -10.36
C ARG A 52 -13.87 -8.84 -9.60
N SER A 53 -13.30 -9.71 -8.77
CA SER A 53 -14.10 -10.58 -7.90
C SER A 53 -14.87 -9.79 -6.83
N ALA A 54 -14.30 -8.72 -6.27
CA ALA A 54 -15.00 -7.87 -5.31
C ALA A 54 -16.20 -7.15 -5.96
N ILE A 55 -16.03 -6.67 -7.19
CA ILE A 55 -17.09 -6.04 -7.99
C ILE A 55 -18.21 -7.05 -8.24
N ALA A 56 -17.89 -8.23 -8.77
CA ALA A 56 -18.88 -9.28 -9.03
C ALA A 56 -19.65 -9.70 -7.77
N ASN A 57 -18.98 -9.75 -6.62
CA ASN A 57 -19.64 -10.02 -5.34
C ASN A 57 -20.58 -8.89 -4.92
N ALA A 58 -20.22 -7.64 -5.20
CA ALA A 58 -21.07 -6.49 -4.91
C ALA A 58 -22.31 -6.47 -5.82
N GLU A 59 -22.13 -6.74 -7.13
CA GLU A 59 -23.22 -6.87 -8.09
C GLU A 59 -24.19 -8.00 -7.70
N HIS A 60 -23.67 -9.18 -7.39
CA HIS A 60 -24.51 -10.35 -7.11
C HIS A 60 -25.22 -10.28 -5.76
N ASN A 61 -24.50 -9.94 -4.69
CA ASN A 61 -25.05 -10.04 -3.32
C ASN A 61 -25.80 -8.77 -2.89
N HIS A 62 -25.49 -7.63 -3.50
CA HIS A 62 -26.09 -6.34 -3.12
C HIS A 62 -26.81 -5.66 -4.29
N GLN A 63 -26.94 -6.34 -5.44
CA GLN A 63 -27.71 -5.91 -6.62
C GLN A 63 -27.32 -4.52 -7.12
N VAL A 64 -26.07 -4.13 -6.88
CA VAL A 64 -25.55 -2.83 -7.31
C VAL A 64 -25.46 -2.84 -8.82
N ARG A 65 -26.19 -1.94 -9.48
CA ARG A 65 -26.17 -1.80 -10.95
C ARG A 65 -25.11 -0.83 -11.46
N ASN A 66 -24.71 0.14 -10.62
CA ASN A 66 -23.81 1.20 -11.03
C ASN A 66 -22.40 0.94 -10.49
N LEU A 67 -21.44 0.76 -11.39
CA LEU A 67 -20.02 0.56 -11.07
C LEU A 67 -19.33 1.85 -10.60
N ASP A 68 -19.87 3.00 -11.00
CA ASP A 68 -19.26 4.31 -10.81
C ASP A 68 -19.32 4.81 -9.35
N ASP A 69 -20.31 4.31 -8.60
CA ASP A 69 -20.51 4.67 -7.20
C ASP A 69 -19.59 3.86 -6.27
N LEU A 70 -19.03 2.73 -6.74
CA LEU A 70 -18.13 1.92 -5.92
C LEU A 70 -16.74 2.54 -5.79
N ARG A 71 -16.26 2.59 -4.54
CA ARG A 71 -14.90 2.99 -4.17
C ARG A 71 -14.17 1.86 -3.45
N VAL A 72 -12.84 1.82 -3.61
CA VAL A 72 -11.97 0.90 -2.88
C VAL A 72 -11.67 1.47 -1.50
N VAL A 73 -12.36 1.00 -0.46
CA VAL A 73 -12.18 1.47 0.93
C VAL A 73 -10.94 0.86 1.57
N GLU A 74 -10.78 -0.45 1.44
CA GLU A 74 -9.66 -1.17 2.05
C GLU A 74 -8.93 -2.01 1.02
N ALA A 75 -7.60 -1.91 1.02
CA ALA A 75 -6.74 -2.70 0.15
C ALA A 75 -5.46 -3.05 0.93
N VAL A 76 -5.36 -4.30 1.41
CA VAL A 76 -4.31 -4.74 2.33
C VAL A 76 -3.70 -6.06 1.87
N ALA A 77 -2.38 -6.19 2.01
CA ALA A 77 -1.65 -7.42 1.77
C ALA A 77 -1.10 -7.96 3.09
N ASN A 78 -1.72 -9.00 3.62
CA ASN A 78 -1.30 -9.69 4.82
C ASN A 78 -0.20 -10.71 4.51
N GLY A 79 0.72 -10.91 5.45
CA GLY A 79 1.74 -11.96 5.35
C GLY A 79 1.10 -13.34 5.47
N GLY A 80 1.52 -14.27 4.61
CA GLY A 80 1.12 -15.67 4.68
C GLY A 80 2.27 -16.57 5.16
N PRO A 81 2.04 -17.89 5.21
CA PRO A 81 3.08 -18.85 5.55
C PRO A 81 4.26 -18.78 4.57
N MET A 82 5.45 -19.01 5.10
CA MET A 82 6.70 -18.92 4.34
C MET A 82 7.33 -20.30 4.22
N LEU A 83 7.65 -20.69 2.98
CA LEU A 83 8.44 -21.90 2.76
C LEU A 83 9.93 -21.57 2.93
N LYS A 84 10.61 -22.31 3.79
CA LYS A 84 12.06 -22.22 4.00
C LYS A 84 12.75 -23.25 3.10
N ARG A 85 13.81 -22.85 2.41
CA ARG A 85 14.71 -23.72 1.64
C ARG A 85 16.14 -23.42 2.05
N VAL A 86 16.95 -24.45 2.26
CA VAL A 86 18.37 -24.29 2.58
C VAL A 86 19.14 -23.99 1.30
N GLN A 87 20.06 -23.04 1.36
CA GLN A 87 20.99 -22.72 0.29
C GLN A 87 22.43 -22.84 0.83
N PRO A 88 23.27 -23.71 0.25
CA PRO A 88 24.67 -23.82 0.64
C PRO A 88 25.44 -22.55 0.27
N ARG A 89 26.39 -22.17 1.11
CA ARG A 89 27.28 -21.00 0.93
C ARG A 89 28.73 -21.37 1.24
N ALA A 90 29.65 -20.47 0.89
CA ALA A 90 31.08 -20.66 1.10
C ALA A 90 31.42 -20.94 2.58
N MET A 91 32.53 -21.66 2.80
CA MET A 91 33.03 -22.05 4.13
C MET A 91 32.04 -22.90 4.95
N GLY A 92 31.34 -23.85 4.31
CA GLY A 92 30.42 -24.77 5.00
C GLY A 92 29.17 -24.11 5.62
N ARG A 93 28.87 -22.86 5.26
CA ARG A 93 27.74 -22.10 5.82
C ARG A 93 26.43 -22.46 5.11
N ALA A 94 25.32 -22.46 5.86
CA ALA A 94 23.98 -22.70 5.32
C ALA A 94 23.07 -21.49 5.57
N PHE A 95 22.50 -20.92 4.49
CA PHE A 95 21.52 -19.84 4.57
C PHE A 95 20.11 -20.34 4.22
N PHE A 96 19.09 -19.57 4.59
CA PHE A 96 17.70 -19.91 4.28
C PHE A 96 17.10 -18.93 3.26
N ILE A 97 16.66 -19.46 2.12
CA ILE A 97 15.78 -18.76 1.19
C ILE A 97 14.35 -18.88 1.72
N ARG A 98 13.67 -17.74 1.87
CA ARG A 98 12.27 -17.67 2.32
C ARG A 98 11.37 -17.34 1.13
N HIS A 99 10.65 -18.32 0.63
CA HIS A 99 9.60 -18.09 -0.36
C HIS A 99 8.32 -17.66 0.37
N ARG A 100 8.06 -16.35 0.34
CA ARG A 100 6.94 -15.73 1.05
C ARG A 100 5.66 -15.87 0.24
N THR A 101 4.55 -16.10 0.95
CA THR A 101 3.20 -15.97 0.40
C THR A 101 2.49 -14.78 1.05
N SER A 102 1.39 -14.35 0.46
CA SER A 102 0.55 -13.28 0.97
C SER A 102 -0.93 -13.59 0.81
N HIS A 103 -1.75 -13.01 1.68
CA HIS A 103 -3.20 -12.95 1.51
C HIS A 103 -3.57 -11.53 1.07
N LEU A 104 -4.23 -11.40 -0.07
CA LEU A 104 -4.67 -10.11 -0.61
C LEU A 104 -6.12 -9.90 -0.23
N VAL A 105 -6.42 -8.80 0.45
CA VAL A 105 -7.77 -8.41 0.85
C VAL A 105 -8.09 -7.09 0.18
N VAL A 106 -9.19 -7.05 -0.56
CA VAL A 106 -9.73 -5.84 -1.18
C VAL A 106 -11.19 -5.72 -0.77
N ALA A 107 -11.57 -4.56 -0.25
CA ALA A 107 -12.94 -4.23 0.09
C ALA A 107 -13.41 -3.01 -0.68
N VAL A 108 -14.61 -3.11 -1.23
CA VAL A 108 -15.32 -2.07 -1.95
C VAL A 108 -16.52 -1.61 -1.14
N SER A 109 -16.86 -0.33 -1.25
CA SER A 109 -18.01 0.30 -0.61
C SER A 109 -18.58 1.38 -1.51
N ASP A 110 -19.87 1.61 -1.37
CA ASP A 110 -20.60 2.74 -1.96
C ASP A 110 -20.57 3.97 -1.04
N GLU A 111 -20.28 3.78 0.24
CA GLU A 111 -20.14 4.91 1.16
C GLU A 111 -18.90 5.72 0.82
N ASP A 112 -19.11 7.02 0.54
CA ASP A 112 -18.08 8.05 0.50
C ASP A 112 -17.39 8.11 1.86
N THR A 113 -16.37 7.28 2.03
CA THR A 113 -15.55 7.28 3.24
C THR A 113 -14.85 8.64 3.25
N GLY A 114 -15.31 9.53 4.13
CA GLY A 114 -14.89 10.92 4.31
C GLY A 114 -13.41 11.11 4.68
N LEU A 115 -12.50 10.66 3.82
CA LEU A 115 -11.11 11.07 3.77
C LEU A 115 -10.92 12.28 2.83
N ARG A 116 -12.01 13.01 2.55
CA ARG A 116 -11.88 14.42 2.21
C ARG A 116 -11.25 15.08 3.44
N GLU A 117 -10.08 15.66 3.23
CA GLU A 117 -9.41 16.59 4.14
C GLU A 117 -8.60 15.98 5.30
N ARG A 118 -7.57 15.19 4.99
CA ARG A 118 -6.30 15.48 5.67
C ARG A 118 -5.77 16.77 5.07
N ALA A 119 -6.16 17.89 5.68
CA ALA A 119 -5.56 19.21 5.44
C ALA A 119 -4.04 19.06 5.23
N PRO A 120 -3.41 19.86 4.35
CA PRO A 120 -1.96 19.85 4.23
C PRO A 120 -1.41 20.00 5.63
N ARG A 121 -0.60 19.03 6.07
CA ARG A 121 0.11 19.12 7.35
C ARG A 121 0.73 20.52 7.36
N ARG A 122 0.23 21.39 8.24
CA ARG A 122 0.77 22.73 8.49
C ARG A 122 2.28 22.63 8.37
N ALA A 123 2.83 23.53 7.56
CA ALA A 123 4.25 23.72 7.36
C ALA A 123 4.98 23.44 8.69
N ARG A 124 5.90 22.46 8.67
CA ARG A 124 6.82 22.28 9.78
C ARG A 124 7.59 23.59 9.92
N GLY A 125 7.32 24.27 11.04
CA GLY A 125 8.07 25.36 11.68
C GLY A 125 8.99 26.20 10.81
N SER A 126 8.59 27.45 10.60
CA SER A 126 9.51 28.57 10.37
C SER A 126 10.29 28.97 11.62
N ASP A 127 10.08 28.30 12.77
CA ASP A 127 10.79 28.62 14.01
C ASP A 127 11.96 27.65 14.21
N ALA A 128 13.07 27.95 13.53
CA ALA A 128 14.36 27.39 13.90
C ALA A 128 14.78 27.98 15.26
N PRO A 129 15.01 27.17 16.32
CA PRO A 129 15.73 27.68 17.48
C PRO A 129 17.17 27.99 17.06
N GLY A 130 17.61 29.21 17.38
CA GLY A 130 18.93 29.72 17.03
C GLY A 130 20.05 28.74 17.39
N ASN A 131 21.01 28.62 16.48
CA ASN A 131 22.21 27.80 16.61
C ASN A 131 22.96 28.12 17.92
N PRO A 132 23.03 27.21 18.91
CA PRO A 132 23.77 27.46 20.16
C PRO A 132 25.30 27.37 19.99
N GLY A 133 25.80 27.10 18.77
CA GLY A 133 27.21 26.86 18.49
C GLY A 133 28.03 28.04 17.95
N ALA A 134 27.47 29.25 17.84
CA ALA A 134 28.24 30.40 17.35
C ALA A 134 29.14 30.96 18.48
N ARG A 135 30.45 30.70 18.42
CA ARG A 135 31.43 31.49 19.19
C ARG A 135 31.34 32.95 18.74
N PRO A 136 31.25 33.93 19.65
CA PRO A 136 31.27 35.34 19.26
C PRO A 136 32.61 35.69 18.60
N PRO A 137 32.65 36.58 17.59
CA PRO A 137 33.89 37.03 17.00
C PRO A 137 34.74 37.73 18.07
N ALA A 138 36.04 37.42 18.06
CA ALA A 138 37.00 37.98 19.01
C ALA A 138 36.96 39.51 18.95
N ARG A 139 36.79 40.17 20.10
CA ARG A 139 36.91 41.63 20.19
C ARG A 139 38.35 42.00 19.83
N GLU A 140 38.51 42.75 18.74
CA GLU A 140 39.74 43.48 18.46
C GLU A 140 40.09 44.35 19.67
N ARG A 141 41.29 44.13 20.21
CA ARG A 141 41.90 45.03 21.19
C ARG A 141 42.62 46.10 20.39
N GLU A 142 42.02 47.29 20.30
CA GLU A 142 42.78 48.49 19.96
C GLU A 142 43.60 48.94 21.18
N ARG A 143 44.82 49.40 20.90
CA ARG A 143 45.73 50.08 21.83
C ARG A 143 45.45 51.58 21.80
#